data_AF-A0A8J7TCS9-F1
#
_entry.id   AF-A0A8J7TCS9-F1
#
_cell.length_a   1.000
_cell.length_b   1.000
_cell.length_c   1.000
_cell.angle_alpha   90.00
_cell.angle_beta   90.00
_cell.angle_gamma   90.00
#
_symmetry.space_group_name_H-M   'P 1'
#
loop_
_entity.id
_entity.type
_entity.pdbx_description
1 polymer ?
#
loop_
_entity_poly.entity_id
_entity_poly.type
_entity_poly.pdbx_seq_one_letter_code
_entity_poly.pdbx_strand_id
1 'polypeptide(L)'
;MKYSGEAKLSSGQQMLEECEAHLRAEEKRRDETKERLERLTRTLNTVRAGVEHLSDKLQHIKLPKSQVPAVKVPPTSEEYVLELLFQSEQKLLELLEELQGKDLAAILKEMEEEEFHTSIEGKLPAYNMRIKLPETQKQDLYDEEEESGEDESDIVTRAALKRQSQQIIDSKTKRKTRTKKKKGKH
;
A
#
# COMPACT_ATOMS: atom_id res chain seq x y z
N MET A 1 44.24 53.61 48.01
CA MET A 1 43.14 52.62 48.09
C MET A 1 42.30 52.66 46.81
N LYS A 2 42.76 52.04 45.71
CA LYS A 2 42.03 51.95 44.42
C LYS A 2 41.45 50.55 44.13
N TYR A 3 41.82 49.54 44.93
CA TYR A 3 41.57 48.12 44.65
C TYR A 3 40.14 47.61 44.96
N SER A 4 39.32 48.36 45.71
CA SER A 4 37.99 47.88 46.11
C SER A 4 36.94 47.93 44.98
N GLY A 5 37.11 48.83 44.01
CA GLY A 5 36.22 48.92 42.83
C GLY A 5 36.51 47.81 41.81
N GLU A 6 37.79 47.54 41.56
CA GLU A 6 38.24 46.50 40.63
C GLU A 6 37.84 45.09 41.10
N ALA A 7 37.96 44.80 42.41
CA ALA A 7 37.52 43.52 42.98
C ALA A 7 36.00 43.31 42.87
N LYS A 8 35.20 44.36 43.05
CA LYS A 8 33.73 44.29 42.89
C LYS A 8 33.32 44.12 41.43
N LEU A 9 34.03 44.78 40.50
CA LEU A 9 33.80 44.64 39.07
C LEU A 9 34.12 43.22 38.60
N SER A 10 35.25 42.67 39.04
CA SER A 10 35.67 41.29 38.75
C SER A 10 34.71 40.25 39.32
N SER A 11 34.24 40.43 40.56
CA SER A 11 33.23 39.55 41.17
C SER A 11 31.89 39.61 40.44
N GLY A 12 31.44 40.79 39.99
CA GLY A 12 30.23 40.95 39.20
C GLY A 12 30.33 40.31 37.81
N GLN A 13 31.49 40.41 37.16
CA GLN A 13 31.77 39.73 35.89
C GLN A 13 31.73 38.21 36.05
N GLN A 14 32.35 37.68 37.10
CA GLN A 14 32.32 36.24 37.38
C GLN A 14 30.89 35.73 37.61
N MET A 15 30.07 36.44 38.39
CA MET A 15 28.67 36.08 38.60
C MET A 15 27.85 36.11 37.29
N LEU A 16 28.15 37.05 36.41
CA LEU A 16 27.48 37.16 35.11
C LEU A 16 27.87 35.98 34.21
N GLU A 17 29.15 35.61 34.17
CA GLU A 17 29.63 34.42 33.44
C GLU A 17 29.01 33.12 33.96
N GLU A 18 28.90 32.96 35.28
CA GLU A 18 28.23 31.82 35.91
C GLU A 18 26.75 31.76 35.52
N CYS A 19 26.04 32.89 35.59
CA CYS A 19 24.64 32.98 35.19
C CYS A 19 24.44 32.67 33.70
N GLU A 20 25.31 33.18 32.82
CA GLU A 20 25.29 32.85 31.40
C GLU A 20 25.57 31.38 31.13
N ALA A 21 26.52 30.78 31.86
CA ALA A 21 26.82 29.35 31.75
C ALA A 21 25.63 28.49 32.17
N HIS A 22 24.96 28.86 33.27
CA HIS A 22 23.73 28.19 33.71
C HIS A 22 22.60 28.35 32.71
N LEU A 23 22.40 29.54 32.15
CA LEU A 23 21.40 29.77 31.11
C LEU A 23 21.66 28.88 29.89
N ARG A 24 22.89 28.86 29.38
CA ARG A 24 23.27 28.02 28.23
C ARG A 24 23.05 26.53 28.52
N ALA A 25 23.35 26.08 29.74
CA ALA A 25 23.14 24.68 30.14
C ALA A 25 21.65 24.30 30.17
N GLU A 26 20.80 25.16 30.75
CA GLU A 26 19.35 24.91 30.79
C GLU A 26 18.71 25.05 29.40
N GLU A 27 19.17 25.96 28.55
CA GLU A 27 18.73 26.06 27.15
C GLU A 27 19.03 24.78 26.38
N LYS A 28 20.26 24.26 26.50
CA LYS A 28 20.64 22.98 25.88
C LYS A 28 19.76 21.84 26.40
N ARG A 29 19.56 21.75 27.72
CA ARG A 29 18.72 20.72 28.34
C ARG A 29 17.26 20.81 27.88
N ARG A 30 16.72 22.03 27.74
CA ARG A 30 15.39 22.28 27.20
C ARG A 30 15.30 21.76 25.77
N ASP A 31 16.28 22.07 24.94
CA ASP A 31 16.27 21.69 23.52
C ASP A 31 16.39 20.17 23.37
N GLU A 32 17.26 19.51 24.13
CA GLU A 32 17.36 18.04 24.18
C GLU A 32 16.04 17.39 24.63
N THR A 33 15.38 17.96 25.65
CA THR A 33 14.09 17.46 26.15
C THR A 33 12.99 17.65 25.11
N LYS A 34 12.99 18.78 24.40
CA LYS A 34 12.04 19.08 23.34
C LYS A 34 12.19 18.11 22.17
N GLU A 35 13.42 17.84 21.73
CA GLU A 35 13.66 16.83 20.69
C GLU A 35 13.18 15.45 21.11
N ARG A 36 13.44 15.06 22.37
CA ARG A 36 12.98 13.77 22.89
C ARG A 36 11.45 13.68 22.90
N LEU A 37 10.76 14.74 23.33
CA LEU A 37 9.31 14.81 23.33
C LEU A 37 8.74 14.71 21.91
N GLU A 38 9.35 15.41 20.95
CA GLU A 38 8.93 15.36 19.55
C GLU A 38 9.07 13.96 18.97
N ARG A 39 10.20 13.28 19.24
CA ARG A 39 10.42 11.88 18.83
C ARG A 39 9.37 10.95 19.43
N LEU A 40 9.09 11.07 20.74
CA LEU A 40 8.07 10.27 21.41
C LEU A 40 6.67 10.51 20.83
N THR A 41 6.32 11.77 20.57
CA THR A 41 5.03 12.15 19.99
C THR A 41 4.86 11.54 18.60
N ARG A 42 5.89 11.60 17.76
CA ARG A 42 5.87 10.96 16.43
C ARG A 42 5.68 9.45 16.54
N THR A 43 6.43 8.79 17.42
CA THR A 43 6.28 7.34 17.64
C THR A 43 4.87 6.99 18.12
N LEU A 44 4.32 7.73 19.08
CA LEU A 44 2.98 7.48 19.60
C LEU A 44 1.90 7.67 18.54
N ASN A 45 2.03 8.69 17.69
CA ASN A 45 1.12 8.90 16.56
C ASN A 45 1.20 7.76 15.55
N THR A 46 2.39 7.24 15.26
CA THR A 46 2.56 6.06 14.39
C THR A 46 1.90 4.82 15.00
N VAL A 47 2.07 4.59 16.30
CA VAL A 47 1.43 3.46 17.00
C VAL A 47 -0.08 3.61 16.97
N ARG A 48 -0.61 4.81 17.27
CA ARG A 48 -2.04 5.11 17.18
C ARG A 48 -2.61 4.80 15.80
N ALA A 49 -1.97 5.29 14.73
CA ALA A 49 -2.40 4.99 13.37
C ALA A 49 -2.35 3.49 13.08
N GLY A 50 -1.31 2.79 13.55
CA GLY A 50 -1.20 1.33 13.43
C GLY A 50 -2.36 0.58 14.11
N VAL A 51 -2.78 1.02 15.29
CA VAL A 51 -3.94 0.46 16.01
C VAL A 51 -5.25 0.73 15.27
N GLU A 52 -5.44 1.95 14.79
CA GLU A 52 -6.63 2.33 13.99
C GLU A 52 -6.72 1.46 12.73
N HIS A 53 -5.62 1.33 11.98
CA HIS A 53 -5.56 0.45 10.81
C HIS A 53 -5.79 -1.02 11.12
N LEU A 54 -5.29 -1.51 12.26
CA LEU A 54 -5.54 -2.87 12.71
C LEU A 54 -7.03 -3.08 12.98
N SER A 55 -7.67 -2.16 13.70
CA SER A 55 -9.10 -2.23 14.00
C SER A 55 -9.95 -2.21 12.73
N ASP A 56 -9.60 -1.35 11.76
CA ASP A 56 -10.28 -1.28 10.46
C ASP A 56 -10.22 -2.62 9.71
N LYS A 57 -9.07 -3.30 9.71
CA LYS A 57 -8.94 -4.63 9.10
C LYS A 57 -9.78 -5.69 9.81
N LEU A 58 -9.92 -5.58 11.12
CA LEU A 58 -10.69 -6.51 11.95
C LEU A 58 -12.18 -6.13 12.03
N GLN A 59 -12.65 -5.10 11.33
CA GLN A 59 -14.04 -4.63 11.45
C GLN A 59 -15.10 -5.69 11.11
N HIS A 60 -14.74 -6.67 10.27
CA HIS A 60 -15.65 -7.71 9.79
C HIS A 60 -15.84 -8.86 10.78
N ILE A 61 -14.94 -9.01 11.76
CA ILE A 61 -15.02 -10.03 12.79
C ILE A 61 -16.00 -9.55 13.86
N LYS A 62 -17.09 -10.30 14.02
CA LYS A 62 -18.15 -9.97 14.98
C LYS A 62 -17.84 -10.64 16.31
N LEU A 63 -17.53 -9.84 17.32
CA LEU A 63 -17.40 -10.37 18.67
C LEU A 63 -18.76 -10.77 19.23
N PRO A 64 -18.85 -11.89 19.97
CA PRO A 64 -20.01 -12.13 20.83
C PRO A 64 -20.16 -10.94 21.77
N LYS A 65 -21.40 -10.50 22.03
CA LYS A 65 -21.66 -9.33 22.89
C LYS A 65 -21.04 -9.57 24.27
N SER A 66 -19.88 -8.96 24.52
CA SER A 66 -19.25 -8.99 25.84
C SER A 66 -20.19 -8.34 26.85
N GLN A 67 -20.32 -8.96 28.02
CA GLN A 67 -21.17 -8.50 29.12
C GLN A 67 -20.65 -7.23 29.80
N VAL A 68 -19.45 -6.77 29.43
CA VAL A 68 -18.87 -5.52 29.92
C VAL A 68 -19.43 -4.38 29.07
N PRO A 69 -20.17 -3.41 29.65
CA PRO A 69 -20.57 -2.23 28.91
C PRO A 69 -19.29 -1.50 28.47
N ALA A 70 -18.97 -1.60 27.18
CA ALA A 70 -17.92 -0.80 26.57
C ALA A 70 -18.27 0.67 26.86
N VAL A 71 -17.53 1.28 27.78
CA VAL A 71 -17.59 2.72 27.99
C VAL A 71 -17.28 3.31 26.63
N LYS A 72 -18.28 3.92 25.99
CA LYS A 72 -18.10 4.53 24.68
C LYS A 72 -17.23 5.76 24.86
N VAL A 73 -15.93 5.54 24.92
CA VAL A 73 -14.93 6.59 24.93
C VAL A 73 -15.07 7.33 23.61
N PRO A 74 -15.18 8.67 23.62
CA PRO A 74 -15.31 9.44 22.40
C PRO A 74 -14.07 9.22 21.50
N PRO A 75 -14.22 9.15 20.17
CA PRO A 75 -13.11 8.91 19.24
C PRO A 75 -11.98 9.95 19.30
N THR A 76 -12.28 11.11 19.89
CA THR A 76 -11.34 12.21 20.09
C THR A 76 -10.48 12.06 21.35
N SER A 77 -10.82 11.16 22.26
CA SER A 77 -10.04 10.90 23.47
C SER A 77 -8.83 10.01 23.16
N GLU A 78 -7.71 10.24 23.87
CA GLU A 78 -6.53 9.37 23.79
C GLU A 78 -6.84 7.95 24.28
N GLU A 79 -7.79 7.81 25.21
CA GLU A 79 -8.25 6.52 25.74
C GLU A 79 -8.94 5.66 24.66
N TYR A 80 -9.39 6.25 23.55
CA TYR A 80 -10.01 5.51 22.44
C TYR A 80 -9.06 4.48 21.83
N VAL A 81 -7.75 4.78 21.80
CA VAL A 81 -6.74 3.85 21.26
C VAL A 81 -6.64 2.60 22.13
N LEU A 82 -6.80 2.73 23.44
CA LEU A 82 -6.78 1.60 24.37
C LEU A 82 -8.00 0.71 24.17
N GLU A 83 -9.17 1.30 23.95
CA GLU A 83 -10.38 0.56 23.63
C GLU A 83 -10.25 -0.17 22.28
N LEU A 84 -9.70 0.49 21.25
CA LEU A 84 -9.42 -0.14 19.96
C LEU A 84 -8.44 -1.33 20.10
N LEU A 85 -7.40 -1.19 20.92
CA LEU A 85 -6.46 -2.27 21.21
C LEU A 85 -7.17 -3.46 21.87
N PHE A 86 -7.98 -3.20 22.89
CA PHE A 86 -8.74 -4.25 23.58
C PHE A 86 -9.69 -4.98 22.62
N GLN A 87 -10.45 -4.24 21.80
CA GLN A 87 -11.33 -4.85 20.80
C GLN A 87 -10.55 -5.63 19.73
N SER A 88 -9.40 -5.13 19.31
CA SER A 88 -8.54 -5.81 18.34
C SER A 88 -8.00 -7.12 18.89
N GLU A 89 -7.56 -7.13 20.16
CA GLU A 89 -7.11 -8.34 20.86
C GLU A 89 -8.22 -9.40 20.90
N GLN A 90 -9.42 -9.04 21.35
CA GLN A 90 -10.55 -9.98 21.40
C GLN A 90 -10.86 -10.57 20.03
N LYS A 91 -10.84 -9.75 18.97
CA LYS A 91 -11.12 -10.22 17.59
C LYS A 91 -10.03 -11.13 17.06
N LEU A 92 -8.78 -10.87 17.40
CA LEU A 92 -7.65 -11.71 17.00
C LEU A 92 -7.67 -13.06 17.74
N LEU A 93 -8.10 -13.09 19.00
CA LEU A 93 -8.29 -14.34 19.74
C LEU A 93 -9.41 -15.19 19.13
N GLU A 94 -10.56 -14.59 18.82
CA GLU A 94 -11.65 -15.29 18.12
C GLU A 94 -11.17 -15.83 16.76
N LEU A 95 -10.47 -15.01 15.98
CA LEU A 95 -9.90 -15.45 14.70
C LEU A 95 -8.92 -16.62 14.88
N LEU A 96 -8.08 -16.58 15.92
CA LEU A 96 -7.14 -17.65 16.19
C LEU A 96 -7.85 -18.96 16.50
N GLU A 97 -8.94 -18.91 17.29
CA GLU A 97 -9.78 -20.07 17.57
C GLU A 97 -10.49 -20.58 16.31
N GLU A 98 -11.06 -19.68 15.50
CA GLU A 98 -11.69 -20.05 14.23
C GLU A 98 -10.72 -20.69 13.24
N LEU A 99 -9.45 -20.28 13.24
CA LEU A 99 -8.41 -20.84 12.37
C LEU A 99 -7.77 -22.12 12.93
N GLN A 100 -8.02 -22.44 14.21
CA GLN A 100 -7.44 -23.61 14.84
C GLN A 100 -7.90 -24.90 14.15
N GLY A 101 -6.94 -25.72 13.73
CA GLY A 101 -7.21 -27.00 13.08
C GLY A 101 -7.60 -26.91 11.59
N LYS A 102 -7.63 -25.71 11.00
CA LYS A 102 -7.82 -25.52 9.56
C LYS A 102 -6.47 -25.57 8.82
N ASP A 103 -6.44 -26.22 7.67
CA ASP A 103 -5.29 -26.16 6.76
C ASP A 103 -5.31 -24.85 5.98
N LEU A 104 -4.60 -23.85 6.50
CA LEU A 104 -4.50 -22.53 5.88
C LEU A 104 -3.89 -22.58 4.48
N ALA A 105 -2.98 -23.52 4.21
CA ALA A 105 -2.34 -23.63 2.91
C ALA A 105 -3.33 -24.12 1.85
N ALA A 106 -4.17 -25.10 2.21
CA ALA A 106 -5.25 -25.55 1.34
C ALA A 106 -6.29 -24.45 1.10
N ILE A 107 -6.71 -23.73 2.16
CA ILE A 107 -7.68 -22.63 2.04
C ILE A 107 -7.13 -21.50 1.17
N LEU A 108 -5.87 -21.09 1.37
CA LEU A 108 -5.26 -20.05 0.54
C LEU A 108 -5.16 -20.46 -0.92
N LYS A 109 -4.87 -21.74 -1.20
CA LYS A 109 -4.84 -22.28 -2.55
C LYS A 109 -6.24 -22.28 -3.19
N GLU A 110 -7.28 -22.69 -2.46
CA GLU A 110 -8.67 -22.62 -2.93
C GLU A 110 -9.10 -21.18 -3.23
N MET A 111 -8.63 -20.20 -2.45
CA MET A 111 -8.89 -18.78 -2.71
C MET A 111 -8.25 -18.23 -3.99
N GLU A 112 -7.22 -18.90 -4.52
CA GLU A 112 -6.58 -18.56 -5.80
C GLU A 112 -7.31 -19.16 -7.01
N GLU A 113 -8.25 -20.09 -6.78
CA GLU A 113 -8.99 -20.75 -7.85
C GLU A 113 -10.07 -19.82 -8.43
N GLU A 114 -10.21 -19.83 -9.76
CA GLU A 114 -11.17 -18.99 -10.49
C GLU A 114 -12.63 -19.26 -10.07
N GLU A 115 -12.93 -20.49 -9.62
CA GLU A 115 -14.23 -20.89 -9.09
C GLU A 115 -14.59 -20.11 -7.82
N PHE A 116 -13.61 -19.89 -6.94
CA PHE A 116 -13.80 -19.07 -5.75
C PHE A 116 -14.14 -17.63 -6.13
N HIS A 117 -13.42 -17.04 -7.09
CA HIS A 117 -13.69 -15.69 -7.57
C HIS A 117 -15.08 -15.56 -8.20
N THR A 118 -15.49 -16.52 -9.02
CA THR A 118 -16.82 -16.57 -9.64
C THR A 118 -17.93 -16.68 -8.59
N SER A 119 -17.71 -17.48 -7.55
CA SER A 119 -18.66 -17.63 -6.43
C SER A 119 -18.80 -16.34 -5.60
N ILE A 120 -17.71 -15.57 -5.48
CA ILE A 120 -17.70 -14.27 -4.80
C ILE A 120 -18.37 -13.21 -5.68
N GLU A 121 -18.16 -13.24 -7.00
CA GLU A 121 -18.83 -12.33 -7.93
C GLU A 121 -20.35 -12.40 -7.84
N GLY A 122 -20.91 -13.61 -7.67
CA GLY A 122 -22.35 -13.81 -7.47
C GLY A 122 -22.89 -13.27 -6.14
N LYS A 123 -22.02 -13.01 -5.16
CA LYS A 123 -22.38 -12.46 -3.83
C LYS A 123 -22.14 -10.95 -3.73
N LEU A 124 -21.69 -10.30 -4.81
CA LEU A 124 -21.46 -8.86 -4.82
C LEU A 124 -22.79 -8.09 -4.83
N PRO A 125 -22.87 -6.91 -4.16
CA PRO A 125 -24.06 -6.06 -4.20
C PRO A 125 -24.42 -5.63 -5.63
N ALA A 126 -25.71 -5.45 -5.90
CA ALA A 126 -26.22 -5.10 -7.23
C ALA A 126 -25.65 -3.79 -7.82
N TYR A 127 -25.11 -2.90 -6.98
CA TYR A 127 -24.51 -1.62 -7.37
C TYR A 127 -22.96 -1.66 -7.45
N ASN A 128 -22.37 -2.84 -7.58
CA ASN A 128 -20.91 -2.95 -7.67
C ASN A 128 -20.38 -2.26 -8.94
N MET A 129 -19.46 -1.30 -8.78
CA MET A 129 -18.82 -0.56 -9.87
C MET A 129 -17.46 -1.14 -10.29
N ARG A 130 -17.10 -2.34 -9.83
CA ARG A 130 -15.83 -2.98 -10.19
C ARG A 130 -15.79 -3.21 -11.70
N ILE A 131 -14.76 -2.65 -12.36
CA ILE A 131 -14.55 -2.80 -13.80
C ILE A 131 -14.17 -4.26 -14.06
N LYS A 132 -15.00 -4.98 -14.80
CA LYS A 132 -14.65 -6.32 -15.29
C LYS A 132 -13.49 -6.17 -16.28
N LEU A 133 -12.33 -6.67 -15.90
CA LEU A 133 -11.21 -6.79 -16.83
C LEU A 133 -11.61 -7.85 -17.86
N PRO A 134 -11.39 -7.63 -19.17
CA PRO A 134 -11.63 -8.66 -20.16
C PRO A 134 -10.79 -9.88 -19.80
N GLU A 135 -11.47 -10.99 -19.55
CA GLU A 135 -10.83 -12.30 -19.37
C GLU A 135 -9.91 -12.50 -20.57
N THR A 136 -8.62 -12.66 -20.30
CA THR A 136 -7.71 -13.12 -21.33
C THR A 136 -8.11 -14.57 -21.57
N GLN A 137 -9.07 -14.78 -22.47
CA GLN A 137 -9.41 -16.10 -22.97
C GLN A 137 -8.07 -16.75 -23.34
N LYS A 138 -7.64 -17.75 -22.56
CA LYS A 138 -6.69 -18.70 -23.07
C LYS A 138 -7.40 -19.27 -24.29
N GLN A 139 -6.92 -18.91 -25.48
CA GLN A 139 -7.44 -19.45 -26.74
C GLN A 139 -7.49 -20.97 -26.58
N ASP A 140 -8.70 -21.51 -26.42
CA ASP A 140 -8.93 -22.92 -26.63
C ASP A 140 -8.61 -23.17 -28.10
N LEU A 141 -7.49 -23.84 -28.35
CA LEU A 141 -6.88 -24.13 -29.66
C LEU A 141 -7.73 -25.08 -30.53
N TYR A 142 -9.02 -25.28 -30.21
CA TYR A 142 -9.84 -26.34 -30.78
C TYR A 142 -11.15 -25.87 -31.43
N ASP A 143 -11.37 -24.57 -31.57
CA ASP A 143 -12.62 -24.03 -32.14
C ASP A 143 -12.37 -23.06 -33.32
N GLU A 144 -11.43 -23.42 -34.20
CA GLU A 144 -11.19 -22.73 -35.48
C GLU A 144 -11.68 -23.58 -36.68
N GLU A 145 -12.94 -24.02 -36.67
CA GLU A 145 -13.62 -24.43 -37.91
C GLU A 145 -15.08 -23.92 -37.91
N GLU A 146 -15.26 -22.59 -37.94
CA GLU A 146 -16.49 -22.05 -38.53
C GLU A 146 -16.17 -20.88 -39.48
N GLU A 147 -16.29 -21.23 -40.75
CA GLU A 147 -16.24 -20.44 -41.97
C GLU A 147 -17.21 -19.25 -41.90
N SER A 148 -16.71 -18.09 -41.43
CA SER A 148 -17.50 -16.85 -41.44
C SER A 148 -17.23 -16.02 -42.70
N GLY A 149 -18.13 -16.21 -43.66
CA GLY A 149 -18.64 -15.28 -44.66
C GLY A 149 -17.78 -14.09 -45.11
N GLU A 150 -17.39 -14.13 -46.38
CA GLU A 150 -17.04 -12.97 -47.19
C GLU A 150 -18.21 -11.95 -47.28
N ASP A 151 -18.38 -11.06 -46.30
CA ASP A 151 -19.06 -9.76 -46.57
C ASP A 151 -18.88 -8.74 -45.42
N GLU A 152 -17.75 -8.03 -45.40
CA GLU A 152 -17.69 -6.66 -44.86
C GLU A 152 -16.89 -5.79 -45.83
N SER A 153 -17.57 -5.40 -46.90
CA SER A 153 -17.16 -4.26 -47.71
C SER A 153 -17.31 -2.97 -46.89
N ASP A 154 -16.20 -2.20 -46.82
CA ASP A 154 -16.11 -0.80 -46.38
C ASP A 154 -15.98 -0.42 -44.89
N ILE A 155 -15.72 -1.33 -43.96
CA ILE A 155 -15.27 -0.95 -42.60
C ILE A 155 -13.80 -1.31 -42.40
N VAL A 156 -12.95 -0.28 -42.29
CA VAL A 156 -11.53 -0.46 -41.98
C VAL A 156 -11.39 -0.89 -40.51
N THR A 157 -11.41 -2.20 -40.27
CA THR A 157 -11.17 -2.77 -38.94
C THR A 157 -9.74 -2.52 -38.48
N ARG A 158 -9.54 -2.46 -37.14
CA ARG A 158 -8.21 -2.33 -36.53
C ARG A 158 -7.24 -3.42 -37.02
N ALA A 159 -7.74 -4.61 -37.31
CA ALA A 159 -6.97 -5.71 -37.87
C ALA A 159 -6.48 -5.41 -39.29
N ALA A 160 -7.35 -4.84 -40.15
CA ALA A 160 -6.99 -4.41 -41.50
C ALA A 160 -5.91 -3.31 -41.48
N LEU A 161 -6.04 -2.30 -40.60
CA LEU A 161 -5.05 -1.24 -40.41
C LEU A 161 -3.69 -1.78 -39.94
N LYS A 162 -3.68 -2.72 -38.98
CA LYS A 162 -2.44 -3.36 -38.53
C LYS A 162 -1.78 -4.17 -39.63
N ARG A 163 -2.56 -4.95 -40.38
CA ARG A 163 -2.05 -5.78 -41.49
C ARG A 163 -1.45 -4.90 -42.60
N GLN A 164 -2.14 -3.81 -42.97
CA GLN A 164 -1.63 -2.85 -43.96
C GLN A 164 -0.35 -2.16 -43.48
N SER A 165 -0.30 -1.76 -42.21
CA SER A 165 0.90 -1.14 -41.62
C SER A 165 2.09 -2.10 -41.63
N GLN A 166 1.88 -3.37 -41.29
CA GLN A 166 2.93 -4.39 -41.32
C GLN A 166 3.42 -4.66 -42.75
N GLN A 167 2.54 -4.71 -43.74
CA GLN A 167 2.93 -4.86 -45.15
C GLN A 167 3.82 -3.70 -45.63
N ILE A 168 3.54 -2.47 -45.21
CA ILE A 168 4.38 -1.30 -45.52
C ILE A 168 5.76 -1.47 -44.90
N ILE A 169 5.84 -1.85 -43.62
CA ILE A 169 7.10 -2.08 -42.92
C ILE A 169 7.90 -3.19 -43.61
N ASP A 170 7.28 -4.33 -43.90
CA ASP A 170 7.94 -5.47 -44.54
C ASP A 170 8.44 -5.13 -45.94
N SER A 171 7.68 -4.33 -46.71
CA SER A 171 8.09 -3.88 -48.05
C SER A 171 9.32 -2.96 -48.03
N LYS A 172 9.49 -2.19 -46.95
CA LYS A 172 10.60 -1.24 -46.77
C LYS A 172 11.80 -1.86 -46.06
N THR A 173 11.59 -2.90 -45.26
CA THR A 173 12.63 -3.56 -44.44
C THR A 173 13.18 -4.82 -45.07
N LYS A 174 12.46 -5.50 -45.99
CA LYS A 174 13.03 -6.59 -46.78
C LYS A 174 14.06 -6.03 -47.78
N ARG A 175 15.33 -6.05 -47.36
CA ARG A 175 16.48 -5.92 -48.27
C ARG A 175 16.33 -6.96 -49.37
N LYS A 176 16.14 -6.52 -50.62
CA LYS A 176 16.20 -7.39 -51.82
C LYS A 176 17.47 -8.21 -51.77
N THR A 177 17.37 -9.49 -51.41
CA THR A 177 18.48 -10.43 -51.57
C THR A 177 18.76 -10.55 -53.05
N ARG A 178 19.90 -9.98 -53.46
CA ARG A 178 20.38 -9.95 -54.83
C ARG A 178 20.37 -11.36 -55.40
N THR A 179 19.50 -11.62 -56.38
CA THR A 179 19.50 -12.87 -57.16
C THR A 179 20.91 -13.11 -57.71
N LYS A 180 21.60 -14.14 -57.20
CA LYS A 180 22.88 -14.59 -57.75
C LYS A 180 22.60 -15.13 -59.16
N LYS A 181 23.08 -14.44 -60.19
CA LYS A 181 23.16 -14.94 -61.56
C LYS A 181 23.86 -16.31 -61.54
N LYS A 182 23.19 -17.36 -62.03
CA LYS A 182 23.86 -18.60 -62.44
C LYS A 182 24.89 -18.22 -63.52
N LYS A 183 26.18 -18.33 -63.22
CA LYS A 183 27.21 -18.40 -64.26
C LYS A 183 27.13 -19.78 -64.89
N GLY A 184 26.74 -19.83 -66.16
CA GLY A 184 26.92 -21.00 -67.00
C GLY A 184 28.36 -21.06 -67.55
N LYS A 185 28.81 -22.31 -67.70
CA LYS A 185 29.86 -22.86 -68.59
C LYS A 185 31.27 -22.22 -68.57
N HIS A 186 32.25 -23.02 -68.16
CA HIS A 186 33.15 -23.68 -69.12
C HIS A 186 33.57 -25.04 -68.58
#